data_AF-A0A1Z5L3I0-F1
#
_entry.id   AF-A0A1Z5L3I0-F1
#
_cell.length_a   1.000
_cell.length_b   1.000
_cell.length_c   1.000
_cell.angle_alpha   90.00
_cell.angle_beta   90.00
_cell.angle_gamma   90.00
#
_symmetry.space_group_name_H-M   'P 1'
#
loop_
_entity.id
_entity.type
_entity.pdbx_description
1 polymer ?
#
loop_
_entity_poly.entity_id
_entity_poly.type
_entity_poly.pdbx_seq_one_letter_code
_entity_poly.pdbx_strand_id
1 'polypeptide(L)'
;MIFKMLFTFESCFTRNIDKCQEKENIVPILHAVMGALVQHVDIESCHDIEETRIRMFCHARPQLYLWDLSRKTAKKAKDVGSKSMCAPRRQK
;
A
#
# COMPACT_ATOMS: atom_id res chain seq x y z
N MET A 1 11.76 -14.19 13.52
CA MET A 1 10.95 -14.81 12.44
C MET A 1 9.92 -13.88 11.81
N ILE A 2 8.94 -13.35 12.56
CA ILE A 2 7.80 -12.57 11.99
C ILE A 2 8.24 -11.34 11.19
N PHE A 3 9.22 -10.58 11.70
CA PHE A 3 9.73 -9.40 10.98
C PHE A 3 10.31 -9.74 9.60
N LYS A 4 11.01 -10.87 9.47
CA LYS A 4 11.59 -11.31 8.19
C LYS A 4 10.49 -11.59 7.15
N MET A 5 9.41 -12.23 7.59
CA MET A 5 8.22 -12.48 6.76
C MET A 5 7.56 -11.18 6.29
N LEU A 6 7.33 -10.23 7.22
CA LEU A 6 6.74 -8.93 6.89
C LEU A 6 7.63 -8.12 5.93
N PHE A 7 8.94 -8.17 6.09
CA PHE A 7 9.89 -7.55 5.14
C PHE A 7 9.80 -8.17 3.75
N THR A 8 9.66 -9.50 3.65
CA THR A 8 9.44 -10.21 2.39
C THR A 8 8.11 -9.78 1.75
N PHE A 9 7.03 -9.66 2.54
CA PHE A 9 5.72 -9.22 2.05
C PHE A 9 5.75 -7.80 1.54
N GLU A 10 6.36 -6.88 2.30
CA GLU A 10 6.49 -5.49 1.88
C GLU A 10 7.32 -5.39 0.60
N SER A 11 8.46 -6.09 0.53
CA SER A 11 9.31 -6.11 -0.67
C SER A 11 8.56 -6.64 -1.90
N CYS A 12 7.75 -7.69 -1.72
CA CYS A 12 6.89 -8.23 -2.76
C CYS A 12 5.82 -7.21 -3.20
N PHE A 13 5.15 -6.60 -2.23
CA PHE A 13 4.11 -5.61 -2.48
C PHE A 13 4.68 -4.43 -3.27
N THR A 14 5.78 -3.82 -2.83
CA THR A 14 6.38 -2.65 -3.50
C THR A 14 6.79 -2.96 -4.94
N ARG A 15 7.28 -4.17 -5.23
CA ARG A 15 7.68 -4.56 -6.59
C ARG A 15 6.51 -4.80 -7.54
N ASN A 16 5.35 -5.16 -7.00
CA ASN A 16 4.20 -5.59 -7.79
C ASN A 16 3.07 -4.56 -7.80
N ILE A 17 3.02 -3.62 -6.85
CA ILE A 17 1.92 -2.65 -6.72
C ILE A 17 1.77 -1.79 -7.97
N ASP A 18 2.88 -1.33 -8.57
CA ASP A 18 2.86 -0.52 -9.78
C ASP A 18 2.28 -1.29 -10.97
N LYS A 19 2.58 -2.59 -11.08
CA LYS A 19 2.01 -3.49 -12.10
C LYS A 19 0.55 -3.86 -11.83
N CYS A 20 0.11 -3.69 -10.58
CA CYS A 20 -1.24 -4.02 -10.14
C CYS A 20 -2.18 -2.82 -10.20
N GLN A 21 -1.68 -1.58 -10.20
CA GLN A 21 -2.52 -0.38 -10.33
C GLN A 21 -3.38 -0.37 -11.60
N GLU A 22 -2.92 -1.04 -12.66
CA GLU A 22 -3.65 -1.15 -13.93
C GLU A 22 -4.65 -2.30 -13.98
N LYS A 23 -4.70 -3.17 -12.95
CA LYS A 23 -5.50 -4.41 -12.95
C LYS A 23 -6.63 -4.36 -11.92
N GLU A 24 -7.82 -4.74 -12.33
CA GLU A 24 -9.01 -4.81 -11.46
C GLU A 24 -8.92 -5.87 -10.35
N ASN A 25 -7.93 -6.78 -10.39
CA ASN A 25 -7.83 -7.94 -9.49
C ASN A 25 -6.49 -8.00 -8.73
N ILE A 26 -6.20 -6.97 -7.94
CA ILE A 26 -4.93 -6.84 -7.18
C ILE A 26 -4.79 -7.89 -6.08
N VAL A 27 -5.86 -8.13 -5.30
CA VAL A 27 -5.81 -9.00 -4.12
C VAL A 27 -5.50 -10.47 -4.48
N PRO A 28 -6.16 -11.10 -5.49
CA PRO A 28 -5.83 -12.47 -5.89
C PRO A 28 -4.39 -12.62 -6.38
N ILE A 29 -3.88 -11.63 -7.13
CA ILE A 29 -2.51 -11.63 -7.65
C ILE A 29 -1.52 -11.54 -6.50
N LEU A 30 -1.70 -10.60 -5.57
CA LEU A 30 -0.83 -10.47 -4.40
C LEU A 30 -0.84 -11.74 -3.54
N HIS A 31 -2.00 -12.35 -3.35
CA HIS A 31 -2.12 -13.59 -2.58
C HIS A 31 -1.33 -14.74 -3.21
N ALA A 32 -1.44 -14.93 -4.53
CA ALA A 32 -0.70 -15.99 -5.24
C ALA A 32 0.82 -15.76 -5.19
N VAL A 33 1.27 -14.52 -5.41
CA VAL A 33 2.71 -14.19 -5.39
C VAL A 33 3.29 -14.29 -3.98
N MET A 34 2.58 -13.83 -2.96
CA MET A 34 3.02 -13.94 -1.57
C MET A 34 2.98 -15.39 -1.08
N GLY A 35 1.97 -16.17 -1.46
CA GLY A 35 1.90 -17.60 -1.17
C GLY A 35 3.11 -18.36 -1.69
N ALA A 36 3.53 -18.11 -2.93
CA ALA A 36 4.74 -18.71 -3.49
C ALA A 36 6.03 -18.28 -2.77
N LEU A 37 6.09 -17.04 -2.27
CA LEU A 37 7.24 -16.53 -1.53
C LEU A 37 7.34 -17.08 -0.10
N VAL A 38 6.21 -17.33 0.56
CA VAL A 38 6.19 -17.86 1.94
C VAL A 38 6.72 -19.28 2.02
N GLN A 39 6.48 -20.10 1.00
CA GLN A 39 7.03 -21.47 0.93
C GLN A 39 8.57 -21.52 1.05
N HIS A 40 9.26 -20.40 0.83
CA HIS A 40 10.71 -20.29 0.93
C HIS A 40 11.21 -19.60 2.20
N VAL A 41 10.31 -19.14 3.08
CA VAL A 41 10.70 -18.51 4.35
C VAL A 41 10.68 -19.57 5.43
N ASP A 42 11.86 -19.95 5.94
CA ASP A 42 11.99 -20.80 7.13
C ASP A 42 11.36 -20.10 8.34
N ILE A 43 10.10 -20.42 8.59
CA ILE A 43 9.34 -20.02 9.76
C ILE A 43 8.94 -21.32 10.44
N GLU A 44 9.47 -21.57 11.63
CA GLU A 44 8.94 -22.60 12.54
C GLU A 44 7.50 -22.23 12.96
N SER A 45 6.49 -22.37 12.09
CA SER A 45 5.08 -22.48 12.53
C SER A 45 4.09 -22.77 11.41
N CYS A 46 3.24 -23.78 11.66
CA CYS A 46 1.86 -24.00 11.21
C CYS A 46 1.36 -23.19 9.99
N HIS A 47 1.18 -23.92 8.87
CA HIS A 47 0.72 -23.43 7.56
C HIS A 47 -0.53 -22.53 7.62
N ASP A 48 -1.47 -22.80 8.53
CA ASP A 48 -2.72 -22.03 8.69
C ASP A 48 -2.49 -20.59 9.18
N ILE A 49 -1.47 -20.38 10.02
CA ILE A 49 -1.12 -19.06 10.54
C ILE A 49 -0.52 -18.19 9.43
N GLU A 50 0.22 -18.81 8.51
CA GLU A 50 0.86 -18.12 7.39
C GLU A 50 -0.17 -17.65 6.38
N GLU A 51 -1.09 -18.53 5.96
CA GLU A 51 -2.15 -18.17 5.01
C GLU A 51 -3.04 -17.04 5.56
N THR A 52 -3.39 -17.11 6.84
CA THR A 52 -4.17 -16.05 7.51
C THR A 52 -3.43 -14.70 7.46
N ARG A 53 -2.12 -14.70 7.71
CA ARG A 53 -1.30 -13.47 7.67
C ARG A 53 -1.14 -12.92 6.27
N ILE A 54 -0.92 -13.77 5.27
CA ILE A 54 -0.87 -13.37 3.86
C ILE A 54 -2.19 -12.71 3.47
N ARG A 55 -3.32 -13.35 3.80
CA ARG A 55 -4.66 -12.82 3.52
C ARG A 55 -4.86 -11.45 4.17
N MET A 56 -4.59 -11.32 5.48
CA MET A 56 -4.70 -10.03 6.18
C MET A 56 -3.84 -8.95 5.53
N PHE A 57 -2.59 -9.28 5.18
CA PHE A 57 -1.67 -8.35 4.53
C PHE A 57 -2.18 -7.92 3.15
N CYS A 58 -2.63 -8.86 2.31
CA CYS A 58 -3.14 -8.59 0.96
C CYS A 58 -4.40 -7.72 0.96
N HIS A 59 -5.21 -7.76 2.02
CA HIS A 59 -6.38 -6.88 2.14
C HIS A 59 -6.02 -5.51 2.72
N ALA A 60 -5.23 -5.46 3.80
CA ALA A 60 -4.96 -4.22 4.51
C ALA A 60 -3.95 -3.31 3.78
N ARG A 61 -2.89 -3.90 3.20
CA ARG A 61 -1.78 -3.11 2.65
C ARG A 61 -2.15 -2.27 1.42
N PRO A 62 -2.94 -2.77 0.44
CA PRO A 62 -3.40 -1.94 -0.67
C PRO A 62 -4.26 -0.77 -0.21
N GLN A 63 -5.15 -0.97 0.76
CA GLN A 63 -5.99 0.10 1.32
C GLN A 63 -5.12 1.18 1.97
N LEU A 64 -4.12 0.77 2.75
CA LEU A 64 -3.16 1.69 3.36
C LEU A 64 -2.36 2.48 2.29
N TYR A 65 -1.92 1.79 1.23
CA TYR A 65 -1.20 2.43 0.12
C TYR A 65 -2.07 3.48 -0.60
N LEU A 66 -3.34 3.17 -0.89
CA LEU A 66 -4.27 4.12 -1.49
C LEU A 66 -4.52 5.33 -0.59
N TRP A 67 -4.63 5.10 0.71
CA TRP A 67 -4.77 6.18 1.68
C TRP A 67 -3.53 7.08 1.73
N ASP A 68 -2.33 6.49 1.71
CA ASP A 68 -1.06 7.22 1.62
C ASP A 68 -0.97 8.07 0.34
N LEU A 69 -1.38 7.49 -0.80
CA LEU A 69 -1.41 8.17 -2.09
C LEU A 69 -2.35 9.38 -2.04
N SER A 70 -3.57 9.18 -1.54
CA SER A 70 -4.57 10.24 -1.37
C SER A 70 -4.07 11.38 -0.48
N ARG A 71 -3.41 11.07 0.64
CA ARG A 71 -2.81 12.09 1.53
C ARG A 71 -1.70 12.88 0.84
N LYS A 72 -0.84 12.23 0.06
CA LYS A 72 0.22 12.91 -0.71
C LYS A 72 -0.37 13.84 -1.78
N THR A 73 -1.40 13.39 -2.49
CA THR A 73 -2.10 14.19 -3.50
C THR A 73 -2.82 15.40 -2.87
N ALA A 74 -3.49 15.20 -1.72
CA ALA A 74 -4.16 16.28 -1.00
C ALA A 74 -3.19 17.34 -0.47
N LYS A 75 -2.00 16.95 -0.01
CA LYS A 75 -0.93 17.91 0.36
C LYS A 75 -0.49 18.75 -0.84
N LYS A 76 -0.22 18.11 -1.98
CA LYS A 76 0.13 18.82 -3.22
C LYS A 76 -0.96 19.79 -3.68
N ALA A 77 -2.23 19.43 -3.55
CA ALA A 77 -3.35 20.31 -3.90
C ALA A 77 -3.41 21.57 -3.01
N LYS A 78 -3.10 21.45 -1.71
CA LYS A 78 -3.01 22.60 -0.80
C LYS A 78 -1.88 23.56 -1.14
N ASP A 79 -0.73 23.03 -1.56
CA ASP A 79 0.43 23.84 -1.93
C ASP A 79 0.19 24.64 -3.24
N VAL A 80 -0.59 24.09 -4.16
CA VAL A 80 -0.93 24.76 -5.44
C VAL A 80 -2.16 25.68 -5.30
N GLY A 81 -3.06 25.41 -4.35
CA GLY A 81 -4.27 26.20 -4.10
C GLY A 81 -4.07 27.51 -3.31
N SER A 82 -2.89 27.74 -2.73
CA SER A 82 -2.57 28.97 -1.99
C SER A 82 -1.97 30.06 -2.87
N LYS A 83 -2.67 30.47 -3.94
CA LYS A 83 -2.54 31.84 -4.45
C LYS A 83 -3.61 32.67 -3.78
N SER A 84 -3.28 33.14 -2.58
CA SER A 84 -3.96 34.21 -1.85
C SER A 84 -4.20 35.40 -2.80
N MET A 85 -5.41 35.50 -3.34
CA MET A 85 -5.87 36.71 -3.99
C MET A 85 -6.14 37.72 -2.88
N CYS A 86 -5.19 38.64 -2.67
CA CYS A 86 -5.41 39.85 -1.90
C CYS A 86 -6.54 40.62 -2.59
N ALA A 87 -7.77 40.51 -2.07
CA ALA A 87 -8.89 41.31 -2.55
C ALA A 87 -8.53 42.79 -2.35
N PRO A 88 -8.61 43.64 -3.40
CA PRO A 88 -8.28 45.05 -3.24
C PRO A 88 -9.26 45.66 -2.24
N ARG A 89 -8.75 46.11 -1.08
CA ARG A 89 -9.53 46.92 -0.13
C ARG A 89 -9.91 48.21 -0.85
N ARG A 90 -11.19 48.37 -1.18
CA ARG A 90 -11.75 49.65 -1.65
C ARG A 90 -11.35 50.74 -0.66
N GLN A 91 -10.49 51.64 -1.08
CA GLN A 91 -10.27 52.91 -0.37
C GLN A 91 -11.53 53.75 -0.56
N LYS A 92 -12.05 54.27 0.54
CA LYS A 92 -13.19 55.20 0.56
C LYS A 92 -12.76 56.55 0.01
#